data_AF-A0A443RGJ7-F1
#
_entry.id   AF-A0A443RGJ7-F1
#
_cell.length_a   1.000
_cell.length_b   1.000
_cell.length_c   1.000
_cell.angle_alpha   90.00
_cell.angle_beta   90.00
_cell.angle_gamma   90.00
#
_symmetry.space_group_name_H-M   'P 1'
#
loop_
_entity.id
_entity.type
_entity.pdbx_description
1 polymer ?
#
loop_
_entity_poly.entity_id
_entity_poly.type
_entity_poly.pdbx_seq_one_letter_code
_entity_poly.pdbx_strand_id
1 'polypeptide(L)' 'SKKYLAQQLVSDPHAPERFRVIVPLSNSEDFAKAFKCKEGSKMNPKNKCILW' A
#
# COMPACT_ATOMS: atom_id res chain seq x y z
N SER A 1 -11.71 -11.76 12.07
CA SER A 1 -11.00 -12.71 12.97
C SER A 1 -9.75 -13.22 12.26
N LYS A 2 -8.77 -13.82 12.97
CA LYS A 2 -7.57 -14.40 12.32
C LYS A 2 -7.90 -15.43 11.22
N LYS A 3 -8.96 -16.22 11.42
CA LYS A 3 -9.43 -17.24 10.45
C LYS A 3 -9.90 -16.60 9.14
N TYR A 4 -10.66 -15.50 9.23
CA TYR A 4 -11.13 -14.77 8.04
C TYR A 4 -9.97 -14.26 7.18
N LEU A 5 -8.98 -13.59 7.80
CA LEU A 5 -7.83 -13.07 7.07
C LEU A 5 -7.01 -14.19 6.42
N ALA A 6 -6.82 -15.31 7.12
CA ALA A 6 -6.12 -16.47 6.55
C ALA A 6 -6.84 -17.04 5.33
N GLN A 7 -8.18 -17.13 5.38
CA GLN A 7 -8.97 -17.58 4.24
C GLN A 7 -8.88 -16.60 3.07
N GLN A 8 -9.03 -15.30 3.33
CA GLN A 8 -8.92 -14.26 2.31
C GLN A 8 -7.57 -14.32 1.58
N LEU A 9 -6.46 -14.46 2.31
CA LEU A 9 -5.11 -14.54 1.73
C LEU A 9 -4.92 -15.72 0.77
N VAL A 10 -5.73 -16.78 0.89
CA VAL A 10 -5.63 -17.97 0.05
C VAL A 10 -6.62 -17.93 -1.12
N SER A 11 -7.82 -17.39 -0.92
CA SER A 11 -8.90 -17.50 -1.90
C SER A 11 -9.23 -16.22 -2.65
N ASP A 12 -8.91 -15.04 -2.10
CA ASP A 12 -9.23 -13.75 -2.71
C ASP A 12 -8.03 -13.27 -3.54
N PRO A 13 -8.17 -13.03 -4.86
CA PRO A 13 -7.08 -12.51 -5.68
C PRO A 13 -6.73 -11.05 -5.32
N HIS A 14 -7.60 -10.35 -4.59
CA HIS A 14 -7.35 -8.99 -4.16
C HIS A 14 -6.50 -8.95 -2.88
N ALA A 15 -5.66 -7.92 -2.77
CA ALA A 15 -4.95 -7.64 -1.53
C ALA A 15 -5.93 -7.32 -0.37
N PRO A 16 -5.59 -7.64 0.89
CA PRO A 16 -6.40 -7.26 2.05
C PRO A 16 -6.64 -5.74 2.11
N GLU A 17 -7.78 -5.32 2.68
CA GLU A 17 -8.31 -3.96 2.51
C GLU A 17 -7.31 -2.86 2.85
N ARG A 18 -6.58 -3.01 3.97
CA ARG A 18 -5.58 -2.01 4.40
C ARG A 18 -4.46 -1.81 3.38
N PHE A 19 -4.07 -2.86 2.67
CA PHE A 19 -2.94 -2.82 1.75
C PHE A 19 -3.34 -2.28 0.38
N ARG A 20 -4.62 -2.40 0.00
CA ARG A 20 -5.18 -1.75 -1.19
C ARG A 20 -5.06 -0.23 -1.15
N VAL A 21 -5.00 0.36 0.04
CA VAL A 21 -4.82 1.80 0.23
C VAL A 21 -3.34 2.14 0.44
N ILE A 22 -2.69 1.48 1.40
CA ILE A 22 -1.34 1.84 1.81
C ILE A 22 -0.34 1.68 0.66
N VAL A 23 -0.36 0.54 -0.05
CA VAL A 23 0.69 0.22 -1.03
C VAL A 23 0.63 1.15 -2.25
N PRO A 24 -0.53 1.36 -2.91
CA PRO A 24 -0.59 2.29 -4.04
C PRO A 24 -0.25 3.73 -3.66
N LEU A 25 -0.72 4.20 -2.49
CA LEU A 25 -0.44 5.57 -2.05
C LEU A 25 1.03 5.77 -1.66
N SER A 26 1.70 4.76 -1.07
CA SER A 26 3.15 4.81 -0.84
C SER A 26 3.95 4.92 -2.15
N ASN A 27 3.45 4.35 -3.25
CA ASN A 27 4.06 4.47 -4.57
C ASN A 27 3.74 5.80 -5.28
N SER A 28 2.76 6.57 -4.81
CA SER A 28 2.39 7.85 -5.41
C SER A 28 3.28 8.99 -4.89
N GLU A 29 3.94 9.70 -5.80
CA GLU A 29 4.64 10.95 -5.44
C GLU A 29 3.66 12.08 -5.09
N ASP A 30 2.54 12.16 -5.79
CA ASP A 30 1.54 13.21 -5.57
C ASP A 30 0.92 13.12 -4.19
N PHE A 31 0.62 11.90 -3.74
CA PHE A 31 0.20 11.66 -2.36
C PHE A 31 1.28 12.11 -1.37
N ALA A 32 2.53 11.71 -1.58
CA ALA A 32 3.62 12.11 -0.70
C ALA A 32 3.81 13.64 -0.63
N LYS A 33 3.66 14.35 -1.76
CA LYS A 33 3.73 15.82 -1.84
C LYS A 33 2.56 16.47 -1.12
N ALA A 34 1.33 16.06 -1.41
CA ALA A 34 0.11 16.62 -0.81
C ALA A 34 0.10 16.49 0.71
N PHE A 35 0.57 15.35 1.24
CA PHE A 35 0.62 15.07 2.67
C PHE A 35 1.99 15.35 3.31
N LYS A 36 2.93 15.97 2.56
CA LYS A 36 4.27 16.33 3.05
C LYS A 36 5.01 15.17 3.72
N CYS A 37 4.87 13.96 3.16
CA CYS A 37 5.50 12.76 3.69
C CYS A 37 7.02 12.82 3.48
N LYS A 38 7.78 12.74 4.59
CA LYS A 38 9.25 12.71 4.54
C LYS A 38 9.75 11.52 3.71
N GLU A 39 10.78 11.74 2.90
CA GLU A 39 11.42 10.67 2.13
C GLU A 39 11.93 9.54 3.06
N GLY A 40 11.71 8.29 2.65
CA GLY A 40 12.02 7.10 3.45
C GLY A 40 10.99 6.77 4.52
N SER A 41 9.96 7.60 4.73
CA SER A 41 8.84 7.24 5.60
C SER A 41 7.98 6.13 4.98
N LYS A 42 7.14 5.49 5.78
CA LYS A 42 6.28 4.38 5.33
C LYS A 42 5.39 4.75 4.12
N MET A 43 4.93 6.00 4.07
CA MET A 43 4.08 6.51 2.98
C MET A 43 4.86 7.23 1.88
N ASN A 44 6.19 7.30 1.99
CA ASN A 44 7.05 7.81 0.93
C ASN A 44 8.39 7.04 0.91
N PRO A 45 8.36 5.72 0.62
CA PRO A 45 9.57 4.92 0.49
C PRO A 45 10.42 5.42 -0.68
N LYS A 46 11.74 5.19 -0.58
CA LYS A 46 12.71 5.54 -1.63
C LYS A 46 12.49 4.76 -2.93
N ASN A 47 12.21 3.47 -2.79
CA ASN A 47 11.92 2.60 -3.92
C ASN A 47 10.41 2.56 -4.14
N LYS A 48 9.95 3.05 -5.30
CA LYS A 48 8.55 3.05 -5.71
C LYS A 48 8.36 2.17 -6.93
N CYS A 49 7.25 1.46 -7.01
CA CYS A 49 6.87 0.68 -8.18
C CYS A 49 5.96 1.52 -9.08
N ILE A 50 6.34 1.70 -10.35
CA ILE A 50 5.55 2.36 -11.40
C ILE A 50 5.56 1.42 -12.61
N LEU A 51 4.38 1.14 -13.16
CA LEU A 51 4.17 0.07 -14.15
C LEU A 51 3.59 0.58 -15.47
N TRP A 52 2.63 1.51 -15.38
CA TRP A 52 1.99 2.17 -16.52
C TRP A 52 2.85 3.33 -17.01
#